data_AF-A0A0S8DT32-F1
#
_entry.id   AF-A0A0S8DT32-F1
#
_cell.length_a   1.000
_cell.length_b   1.000
_cell.length_c   1.000
_cell.angle_alpha   90.00
_cell.angle_beta   90.00
_cell.angle_gamma   90.00
#
_symmetry.space_group_name_H-M   'P 1'
#
loop_
_entity.id
_entity.type
_entity.pdbx_description
1 polymer ?
#
loop_
_entity_poly.entity_id
_entity_poly.type
_entity_poly.pdbx_seq_one_letter_code
_entity_poly.pdbx_strand_id
1 'polypeptide(L)'
;MARAQGDLALAKSPLPENGFYEDLCYHCQQAAEKAIKAVYQHKGWTFRYTHDLDDLLTGLNRKGVNIPQDVEEAAVLTDFAWETRYPGVHEPVTEEEY
;
A
#
# COMPACT_ATOMS: atom_id res chain seq x y z
N MET A 1 1.28 12.34 -5.87
CA MET A 1 1.92 12.57 -4.55
C MET A 1 0.95 13.05 -3.48
N ALA A 2 0.20 14.15 -3.67
CA ALA A 2 -0.70 14.67 -2.62
C ALA A 2 -1.68 13.64 -2.02
N ARG A 3 -2.26 12.76 -2.84
CA ARG A 3 -3.14 11.69 -2.35
C ARG A 3 -2.39 10.65 -1.51
N ALA A 4 -1.25 10.14 -2.00
CA ALA A 4 -0.40 9.22 -1.25
C ALA A 4 -0.01 9.77 0.13
N GLN A 5 0.31 11.07 0.21
CA GLN A 5 0.60 11.74 1.48
C GLN A 5 -0.62 11.82 2.40
N GLY A 6 -1.81 12.05 1.84
CA GLY A 6 -3.07 12.01 2.59
C GLY A 6 -3.36 10.63 3.17
N ASP A 7 -3.18 9.56 2.37
CA ASP A 7 -3.35 8.18 2.87
C ASP A 7 -2.32 7.86 3.97
N LEU A 8 -1.06 8.27 3.80
CA LEU A 8 -0.04 8.10 4.84
C LEU A 8 -0.37 8.85 6.14
N ALA A 9 -0.98 10.04 6.02
CA ALA A 9 -1.41 10.80 7.18
C ALA A 9 -2.57 10.11 7.93
N LEU A 10 -3.48 9.47 7.21
CA LEU A 10 -4.57 8.67 7.79
C LEU A 10 -4.04 7.40 8.46
N ALA A 11 -3.13 6.69 7.79
CA ALA A 11 -2.47 5.53 8.37
C ALA A 11 -1.81 5.87 9.71
N LYS A 12 -1.09 7.00 9.79
CA LYS A 12 -0.41 7.46 11.02
C LYS A 12 -1.32 8.01 12.11
N SER A 13 -2.64 8.04 11.89
CA SER A 13 -3.56 8.51 12.91
C SER A 13 -3.74 7.45 14.01
N PRO A 14 -4.02 7.83 15.27
CA PRO A 14 -4.37 6.87 16.30
C PRO A 14 -5.58 6.04 15.85
N LEU A 15 -5.60 4.76 16.23
CA LEU A 15 -6.73 3.88 15.93
C LEU A 15 -8.04 4.54 16.43
N PRO A 16 -9.03 4.76 15.55
CA PRO A 16 -10.30 5.36 15.96
C PRO A 16 -11.07 4.47 16.94
N GLU A 17 -11.95 5.07 17.74
CA GLU A 17 -12.86 4.31 18.59
C GLU A 17 -13.74 3.39 17.72
N ASN A 18 -13.71 2.08 17.98
CA ASN A 18 -14.31 1.01 17.18
C ASN A 18 -13.73 0.83 15.76
N GLY A 19 -12.53 1.38 15.50
CA GLY A 19 -11.79 1.13 14.26
C GLY A 19 -10.99 -0.17 14.30
N PHE A 20 -10.53 -0.61 13.13
CA PHE A 20 -9.73 -1.82 12.93
C PHE A 20 -8.34 -1.43 12.42
N TYR A 21 -7.27 -2.12 12.84
CA TYR A 21 -5.91 -1.84 12.35
C TYR A 21 -5.80 -2.10 10.85
N GLU A 22 -6.61 -3.02 10.34
CA GLU A 22 -6.83 -3.32 8.92
C GLU A 22 -7.21 -2.07 8.12
N ASP A 23 -7.99 -1.15 8.70
CA ASP A 23 -8.34 0.11 8.05
C ASP A 23 -7.12 1.05 7.93
N LEU A 24 -6.25 1.06 8.94
CA LEU A 24 -4.99 1.78 8.89
C LEU A 24 -4.01 1.12 7.89
N CYS A 25 -3.94 -0.20 7.87
CA CYS A 25 -3.17 -0.98 6.89
C CYS A 25 -3.65 -0.76 5.45
N TYR A 26 -4.96 -0.63 5.24
CA TYR A 26 -5.52 -0.24 3.94
C TYR A 26 -5.00 1.14 3.50
N HIS A 27 -4.92 2.09 4.43
CA HIS A 27 -4.32 3.39 4.14
C HIS A 27 -2.80 3.30 3.88
N CYS A 28 -2.07 2.42 4.57
CA CYS A 28 -0.67 2.11 4.25
C CYS A 28 -0.53 1.58 2.82
N GLN A 29 -1.33 0.58 2.44
CA GLN A 29 -1.35 -0.01 1.09
C GLN A 29 -1.62 1.07 0.04
N GLN A 30 -2.65 1.89 0.27
CA GLN A 30 -3.05 2.94 -0.67
C GLN A 30 -1.99 4.03 -0.82
N ALA A 31 -1.30 4.40 0.27
CA ALA A 31 -0.19 5.33 0.25
C ALA A 31 0.97 4.78 -0.62
N ALA A 32 1.35 3.52 -0.40
CA ALA A 32 2.39 2.84 -1.15
C ALA A 32 2.03 2.73 -2.65
N GLU A 33 0.84 2.24 -2.97
CA GLU A 33 0.35 2.08 -4.33
C GLU A 33 0.40 3.40 -5.11
N LYS A 34 -0.13 4.48 -4.52
CA LYS A 34 -0.18 5.80 -5.15
C LYS A 34 1.21 6.40 -5.31
N ALA A 35 2.14 6.13 -4.39
CA ALA A 35 3.53 6.56 -4.52
C ALA A 35 4.24 5.82 -5.66
N ILE A 36 4.10 4.50 -5.74
CA ILE A 36 4.67 3.67 -6.81
C ILE A 36 4.11 4.08 -8.17
N LYS A 37 2.77 4.23 -8.29
CA LYS A 37 2.11 4.70 -9.53
C LYS A 37 2.53 6.12 -9.92
N ALA A 38 2.89 6.97 -8.96
CA ALA A 38 3.44 8.29 -9.28
C ALA A 38 4.82 8.22 -9.94
N VAL A 39 5.66 7.23 -9.60
CA VAL A 39 6.93 6.98 -10.29
C VAL A 39 6.68 6.62 -11.77
N TYR A 40 5.74 5.72 -12.04
CA TYR A 40 5.34 5.40 -13.42
C TYR A 40 4.89 6.64 -14.19
N GLN A 41 3.99 7.44 -13.61
CA GLN A 41 3.48 8.65 -14.25
C GLN A 41 4.59 9.67 -14.51
N HIS A 42 5.49 9.88 -13.55
CA HIS A 42 6.62 10.80 -13.70
C HIS A 42 7.56 10.39 -14.84
N LYS A 43 7.70 9.08 -15.08
CA LYS A 43 8.50 8.53 -16.18
C LYS A 43 7.73 8.40 -17.51
N GLY A 44 6.44 8.76 -17.54
CA GLY A 44 5.58 8.59 -18.72
C GLY A 44 5.32 7.12 -19.08
N TRP A 45 5.41 6.22 -18.10
CA TRP A 45 5.22 4.79 -18.29
C TRP A 45 3.80 4.35 -17.94
N THR A 46 3.30 3.38 -18.69
CA THR A 46 2.08 2.66 -18.33
C THR A 46 2.40 1.56 -17.31
N PHE A 47 1.37 1.22 -16.53
CA PHE A 47 1.37 0.12 -15.57
C PHE A 47 0.06 -0.66 -15.74
N ARG A 48 0.02 -1.92 -15.30
CA ARG A 48 -1.23 -2.70 -15.27
C ARG A 48 -2.16 -2.10 -14.23
N TYR A 49 -3.46 -2.02 -14.52
CA TYR A 49 -4.45 -1.60 -13.53
C TYR A 49 -4.66 -2.70 -12.49
N THR A 50 -3.83 -2.69 -11.46
CA THR A 50 -3.83 -3.63 -10.34
C THR A 50 -3.63 -2.88 -9.01
N HIS A 51 -4.00 -3.55 -7.92
CA HIS A 51 -3.71 -3.15 -6.54
C HIS A 51 -2.54 -3.95 -5.92
N ASP A 52 -2.03 -4.91 -6.67
CA ASP A 52 -0.89 -5.72 -6.29
C ASP A 52 0.40 -4.89 -6.36
N LEU A 53 1.02 -4.68 -5.20
CA LEU A 53 2.23 -3.88 -5.06
C LEU A 53 3.45 -4.62 -5.60
N ASP A 54 3.53 -5.94 -5.44
CA ASP A 54 4.62 -6.75 -5.98
C ASP A 54 4.66 -6.68 -7.51
N ASP A 55 3.49 -6.78 -8.14
CA ASP A 55 3.31 -6.62 -9.58
C ASP A 55 3.79 -5.23 -10.07
N LEU A 56 3.49 -4.18 -9.31
CA LEU A 56 3.88 -2.80 -9.64
C LEU A 56 5.38 -2.57 -9.43
N LEU A 57 5.97 -3.07 -8.33
CA LEU A 57 7.39 -2.96 -8.02
C LEU A 57 8.24 -3.76 -9.01
N THR A 58 7.85 -5.00 -9.29
CA THR A 58 8.47 -5.85 -10.32
C THR A 58 8.46 -5.15 -11.68
N GLY A 59 7.36 -4.48 -12.04
CA GLY A 59 7.29 -3.71 -13.28
C GLY A 59 8.26 -2.51 -13.33
N LEU A 60 8.53 -1.84 -12.20
CA LEU A 60 9.52 -0.77 -12.11
C LEU A 60 10.94 -1.33 -12.21
N ASN A 61 11.22 -2.42 -11.49
CA ASN A 61 12.51 -3.11 -11.52
C ASN A 61 12.87 -3.56 -12.95
N ARG A 62 11.93 -4.18 -13.68
CA ARG A 62 12.10 -4.56 -15.10
C ARG A 62 12.39 -3.38 -16.03
N LYS A 63 12.00 -2.16 -15.65
CA LYS A 63 12.28 -0.92 -16.39
C LYS A 63 13.57 -0.24 -15.94
N GLY A 64 14.37 -0.90 -15.08
CA GLY A 64 15.68 -0.44 -14.62
C GLY A 64 15.63 0.49 -13.41
N VAL A 65 14.51 0.55 -12.68
CA VAL A 65 14.45 1.28 -11.40
C VAL A 65 14.97 0.36 -10.30
N ASN A 66 16.03 0.77 -9.62
CA ASN A 66 16.50 0.06 -8.43
C ASN A 66 15.49 0.30 -7.28
N ILE A 67 14.90 -0.77 -6.77
CA ILE A 67 13.95 -0.71 -5.66
C ILE A 67 14.72 -1.05 -4.37
N PRO A 68 14.75 -0.14 -3.38
CA PRO A 68 15.31 -0.45 -2.07
C PRO A 68 14.57 -1.63 -1.39
N GLN A 69 15.28 -2.46 -0.64
CA GLN A 69 14.72 -3.66 -0.01
C GLN A 69 13.54 -3.34 0.92
N ASP A 70 13.65 -2.26 1.70
CA ASP A 70 12.58 -1.74 2.57
C ASP A 70 11.32 -1.36 1.79
N VAL A 71 11.44 -1.00 0.52
CA VAL A 71 10.29 -0.74 -0.37
C VAL A 71 9.76 -2.04 -0.97
N GLU A 72 10.60 -3.04 -1.23
CA GLU A 72 10.15 -4.37 -1.65
C GLU A 72 9.32 -5.07 -0.56
N GLU A 73 9.72 -4.91 0.70
CA GLU A 73 9.00 -5.45 1.86
C GLU A 73 7.57 -4.88 1.98
N ALA A 74 7.32 -3.69 1.44
CA ALA A 74 5.97 -3.10 1.40
C ALA A 74 4.98 -3.91 0.54
N ALA A 75 5.44 -4.88 -0.26
CA ALA A 75 4.58 -5.78 -1.03
C ALA A 75 3.59 -6.57 -0.16
N VAL A 76 3.94 -6.83 1.12
CA VAL A 76 3.05 -7.47 2.11
C VAL A 76 1.73 -6.70 2.28
N LEU A 77 1.73 -5.39 2.03
CA LEU A 77 0.53 -4.57 2.16
C LEU A 77 -0.53 -4.88 1.11
N THR A 78 -0.20 -5.66 0.07
CA THR A 78 -1.12 -6.05 -1.01
C THR A 78 -2.40 -6.71 -0.49
N ASP A 79 -2.30 -7.49 0.59
CA ASP A 79 -3.45 -8.18 1.18
C ASP A 79 -4.48 -7.17 1.73
N PHE A 80 -3.99 -6.10 2.34
CA PHE A 80 -4.83 -5.01 2.86
C PHE A 80 -5.49 -4.15 1.79
N ALA A 81 -5.18 -4.33 0.50
CA ALA A 81 -5.89 -3.62 -0.58
C ALA A 81 -7.38 -3.97 -0.63
N TRP A 82 -7.75 -5.12 -0.07
CA TRP A 82 -9.10 -5.65 -0.12
C TRP A 82 -9.63 -6.23 1.18
N GLU A 83 -8.76 -6.48 2.17
CA GLU A 83 -9.10 -7.16 3.41
C GLU A 83 -10.18 -6.41 4.23
N THR A 84 -10.17 -5.08 4.19
CA THR A 84 -11.21 -4.22 4.81
C THR A 84 -12.61 -4.40 4.22
N ARG A 85 -12.75 -5.08 3.08
CA ARG A 85 -14.06 -5.28 2.42
C ARG A 85 -14.90 -6.37 3.09
N TYR A 86 -14.29 -7.29 3.83
CA TYR A 86 -14.99 -8.40 4.48
C TYR A 86 -14.48 -8.64 5.91
N PRO A 87 -15.07 -7.94 6.90
CA PRO A 87 -14.73 -8.15 8.30
C PRO A 87 -14.87 -9.63 8.70
N GLY A 88 -13.85 -10.20 9.34
CA GLY A 88 -13.86 -11.56 9.90
C GLY A 88 -13.49 -12.71 8.95
N VAL A 89 -12.99 -12.41 7.74
CA VAL A 89 -12.43 -13.45 6.84
C VAL A 89 -11.00 -13.84 7.25
N HIS A 90 -10.28 -12.92 7.90
CA HIS A 90 -8.91 -13.09 8.37
C HIS A 90 -8.80 -12.87 9.89
N GLU A 91 -7.69 -13.29 10.46
CA GLU A 91 -7.36 -13.00 11.87
C GLU A 91 -7.18 -11.49 12.03
N PRO A 92 -7.75 -10.87 13.08
CA PRO A 92 -7.64 -9.43 13.26
C PRO A 92 -6.20 -8.96 13.41
N VAL A 93 -5.85 -7.85 12.77
CA VAL A 93 -4.52 -7.24 12.91
C VAL A 93 -4.37 -6.65 14.30
N THR A 94 -3.30 -7.02 14.99
CA THR A 94 -2.95 -6.50 16.31
C THR A 94 -2.10 -5.23 16.21
N GLU A 95 -1.99 -4.50 17.32
CA GLU A 95 -1.10 -3.32 17.39
C GLU A 95 0.38 -3.66 17.16
N GLU A 96 0.80 -4.88 17.50
CA GLU A 96 2.19 -5.33 17.30
C GLU A 96 2.51 -5.66 15.84
N GLU A 97 1.49 -6.02 15.06
CA GLU A 97 1.61 -6.35 13.63
C GLU A 97 1.48 -5.12 12.73
N TYR A 98 0.90 -4.03 13.24
CA TYR A 98 0.80 -2.73 12.59
C TYR A 98 2.10 -1.92 12.68
#